data_AF-A0AAW2V4D5-F1
#
_entry.id   AF-A0AAW2V4D5-F1
#
_cell.length_a   1.000
_cell.length_b   1.000
_cell.length_c   1.000
_cell.angle_alpha   90.00
_cell.angle_beta   90.00
_cell.angle_gamma   90.00
#
_symmetry.space_group_name_H-M   'P 1'
#
loop_
_entity.id
_entity.type
_entity.pdbx_description
1 polymer ?
#
loop_
_entity_poly.entity_id
_entity_poly.type
_entity_poly.pdbx_seq_one_letter_code
_entity_poly.pdbx_strand_id
1 'polypeptide(L)' 'MEDEYIAASEVIKEAVWMKNYIQELDVVPSIAELVVIFCDNNGAIAQAKELRSHHRSKHILRRYYLLKEMVSRGDILMD' A
#
# COMPACT_ATOMS: atom_id res chain seq x y z
N MET A 1 7.35 4.21 13.45
CA MET A 1 7.51 4.95 12.17
C MET A 1 8.14 4.09 11.08
N GLU A 2 9.43 3.71 11.15
CA GLU A 2 10.04 2.84 10.12
C GLU A 2 9.42 1.43 10.11
N ASP A 3 9.27 0.78 11.27
CA ASP A 3 8.71 -0.57 11.36
C ASP A 3 7.28 -0.67 10.84
N GLU A 4 6.48 0.35 11.07
CA GLU A 4 5.09 0.40 10.60
C GLU A 4 5.02 0.62 9.08
N TYR A 5 5.97 1.35 8.49
CA TYR A 5 6.11 1.37 7.03
C TYR A 5 6.49 0.02 6.48
N ILE A 6 7.38 -0.68 7.17
CA ILE A 6 7.80 -2.01 6.75
C ILE A 6 6.58 -2.92 6.76
N ALA A 7 5.87 -2.98 7.87
CA ALA A 7 4.63 -3.75 8.01
C ALA A 7 3.59 -3.37 6.94
N ALA A 8 3.25 -2.09 6.79
CA ALA A 8 2.31 -1.62 5.79
C ALA A 8 2.75 -1.99 4.36
N SER A 9 4.04 -1.84 4.05
CA SER A 9 4.57 -2.18 2.72
C SER A 9 4.51 -3.68 2.41
N GLU A 10 4.69 -4.55 3.40
CA GLU A 10 4.54 -5.99 3.19
C GLU A 10 3.05 -6.36 3.05
N VAL A 11 2.16 -5.81 3.90
CA VAL A 11 0.71 -6.01 3.79
C VAL A 11 0.18 -5.59 2.43
N ILE A 12 0.69 -4.46 1.89
CA ILE A 12 0.30 -3.97 0.56
C ILE A 12 0.70 -4.92 -0.55
N LYS A 13 1.93 -5.47 -0.51
CA LYS A 13 2.37 -6.44 -1.52
C LYS A 13 1.46 -7.67 -1.53
N GLU A 14 1.17 -8.20 -0.35
CA GLU A 14 0.30 -9.36 -0.20
C GLU A 14 -1.12 -9.05 -0.66
N ALA A 15 -1.68 -7.90 -0.28
CA ALA A 15 -3.01 -7.47 -0.70
C ALA A 15 -3.14 -7.32 -2.22
N VAL A 16 -2.16 -6.69 -2.87
CA VAL A 16 -2.13 -6.54 -4.34
C VAL A 16 -1.93 -7.90 -5.02
N TRP A 17 -1.07 -8.77 -4.48
CA TRP A 17 -0.89 -10.12 -5.00
C TRP A 17 -2.18 -10.94 -4.91
N MET A 18 -2.84 -10.94 -3.76
CA MET A 18 -4.12 -11.63 -3.56
C MET A 18 -5.21 -11.08 -4.47
N LYS A 19 -5.29 -9.76 -4.64
CA LYS A 19 -6.22 -9.11 -5.57
C LYS A 19 -6.00 -9.65 -6.99
N ASN A 20 -4.78 -9.55 -7.51
CA ASN A 20 -4.46 -10.00 -8.87
C ASN A 20 -4.76 -11.50 -9.05
N TYR A 21 -4.38 -12.32 -8.06
CA TYR A 21 -4.63 -13.77 -8.11
C TYR A 21 -6.12 -14.10 -8.19
N ILE A 22 -6.95 -13.47 -7.36
CA ILE A 22 -8.40 -13.70 -7.37
C ILE A 22 -9.04 -13.11 -8.65
N GLN A 23 -8.54 -11.98 -9.16
CA GLN A 23 -8.97 -11.43 -10.45
C GLN A 23 -8.70 -12.40 -11.60
N GLU A 24 -7.53 -13.03 -11.64
CA GLU A 24 -7.17 -14.01 -12.67
C GLU A 24 -8.05 -15.26 -12.64
N LEU A 25 -8.55 -15.64 -11.45
CA LEU A 25 -9.47 -16.76 -11.30
C LEU A 25 -10.90 -16.43 -11.75
N ASP A 26 -11.26 -15.14 -11.87
CA ASP A 26 -12.60 -14.65 -12.26
C ASP A 26 -13.76 -15.21 -11.41
N VAL A 27 -13.49 -15.54 -10.14
CA VAL A 27 -14.47 -16.15 -9.22
C VAL A 27 -15.19 -15.14 -8.34
N VAL A 28 -14.62 -13.94 -8.15
CA VAL A 28 -15.16 -12.89 -7.27
C VAL A 28 -15.12 -11.55 -8.01
N PRO A 29 -16.19 -11.15 -8.73
CA PRO A 29 -16.19 -9.93 -9.55
C PRO A 29 -15.88 -8.64 -8.76
N SER A 30 -16.26 -8.59 -7.48
CA SER A 30 -16.03 -7.42 -6.62
C SER A 30 -14.56 -7.23 -6.23
N ILE A 31 -13.69 -8.22 -6.45
CA ILE A 31 -12.27 -8.08 -6.10
C ILE A 31 -11.54 -7.04 -6.97
N ALA A 32 -12.12 -6.65 -8.11
CA ALA A 32 -11.60 -5.57 -8.94
C ALA A 32 -11.65 -4.21 -8.24
N GLU A 33 -12.48 -4.08 -7.20
CA GLU A 33 -12.60 -2.87 -6.38
C GLU A 33 -11.32 -2.60 -5.57
N LEU A 34 -11.32 -1.44 -4.93
CA LEU A 34 -10.17 -0.86 -4.26
C LEU A 34 -9.96 -1.54 -2.89
N VAL A 35 -8.73 -1.98 -2.58
CA VAL A 35 -8.46 -2.68 -1.32
C VAL A 35 -8.19 -1.68 -0.20
N VAL A 36 -9.00 -1.71 0.85
CA VAL A 36 -8.82 -0.84 2.03
C VAL A 36 -7.87 -1.51 3.02
N ILE A 37 -6.83 -0.77 3.43
CA ILE A 37 -5.84 -1.20 4.42
C ILE A 37 -5.96 -0.28 5.62
N PHE A 38 -6.39 -0.87 6.74
CA PHE A 38 -6.53 -0.15 8.00
C PHE A 38 -5.18 -0.04 8.72
N CYS A 39 -4.79 1.18 9.05
CA CYS A 39 -3.56 1.47 9.79
C CYS A 39 -3.89 2.33 11.01
N ASP A 40 -3.46 1.92 12.20
CA ASP A 40 -3.68 2.68 13.44
C ASP A 40 -2.75 3.91 13.57
N ASN A 41 -1.74 4.02 12.72
CA ASN A 41 -0.83 5.16 12.69
C ASN A 41 -1.21 6.20 11.63
N ASN A 42 -1.87 7.26 12.11
CA ASN A 42 -2.18 8.47 11.34
C ASN A 42 -0.96 9.10 10.64
N GLY A 43 0.24 9.01 11.23
CA GLY A 43 1.48 9.46 10.61
C GLY A 43 1.88 8.64 9.39
N ALA A 44 1.69 7.31 9.44
CA ALA A 44 1.92 6.43 8.30
C ALA A 44 0.89 6.69 7.18
N ILE A 45 -0.38 6.88 7.54
CA ILE A 45 -1.48 7.23 6.62
C ILE A 45 -1.21 8.57 5.93
N ALA A 46 -0.92 9.63 6.69
CA ALA A 46 -0.70 10.98 6.16
C ALA A 46 0.47 11.00 5.17
N GLN A 47 1.55 10.31 5.52
CA GLN A 47 2.74 10.26 4.70
C GLN A 47 2.60 9.33 3.48
N ALA A 48 1.79 8.28 3.55
CA ALA A 48 1.42 7.49 2.36
C ALA A 48 0.67 8.37 1.35
N LYS A 49 -0.16 9.29 1.83
CA LYS A 49 -0.90 10.28 1.04
C LYS A 49 -0.02 11.46 0.58
N GLU A 50 1.05 11.79 1.28
CA GLU A 50 1.92 12.93 0.97
C GLU A 50 2.95 12.62 -0.13
N LEU A 51 2.94 13.34 -1.25
CA LEU A 51 3.84 13.08 -2.40
C LEU A 51 5.31 13.47 -2.18
N ARG A 52 5.66 14.20 -1.12
CA ARG A 52 7.05 14.67 -0.89
C ARG A 52 7.89 13.60 -0.18
N SER A 53 9.11 13.34 -0.67
CA SER A 53 10.07 12.46 0.01
C SER A 53 11.04 13.28 0.84
N HIS A 54 11.09 13.05 2.15
CA HIS A 54 12.20 13.51 2.99
C HIS A 54 13.39 12.53 2.88
N HIS A 55 14.61 13.04 3.01
CA HIS A 55 15.83 12.26 2.88
C HIS A 55 15.91 11.20 4.00
N ARG A 56 15.58 9.95 3.68
CA ARG A 56 15.64 8.77 4.57
C ARG A 56 16.52 7.68 3.92
N SER A 57 16.89 6.67 4.70
CA SER A 57 17.66 5.50 4.25
C SER A 57 17.06 4.84 3.00
N LYS A 58 17.91 4.34 2.08
CA LYS A 58 17.51 3.84 0.75
C LYS A 58 16.42 2.77 0.78
N HIS A 59 16.46 1.85 1.76
CA HIS A 59 15.49 0.76 1.88
C HIS A 59 14.09 1.25 2.26
N ILE A 60 14.00 2.27 3.12
CA ILE A 60 12.74 2.94 3.47
C ILE A 60 12.19 3.66 2.24
N LEU A 61 13.06 4.33 1.49
CA LEU A 61 12.68 5.07 0.29
C LEU A 61 12.00 4.16 -0.75
N ARG A 62 12.55 2.96 -0.99
CA ARG A 62 11.95 1.98 -1.92
C ARG A 62 10.55 1.54 -1.47
N ARG A 63 10.38 1.21 -0.20
CA ARG A 63 9.08 0.82 0.37
C ARG A 63 8.06 1.96 0.26
N TYR A 64 8.52 3.18 0.47
CA TYR A 64 7.72 4.38 0.35
C TYR A 64 7.24 4.64 -1.08
N TYR A 65 8.11 4.45 -2.08
CA TYR A 65 7.72 4.54 -3.48
C TYR A 65 6.68 3.51 -3.87
N LEU A 66 6.85 2.25 -3.45
CA LEU A 66 5.88 1.19 -3.70
C LEU A 66 4.50 1.57 -3.14
N LEU A 67 4.46 2.07 -1.91
CA LEU A 67 3.23 2.49 -1.25
C LEU A 67 2.49 3.57 -2.05
N LYS A 68 3.24 4.61 -2.44
CA LYS A 68 2.70 5.71 -3.26
C LYS A 68 2.22 5.26 -4.62
N GLU A 69 2.95 4.36 -5.26
CA GLU A 69 2.58 3.83 -6.57
C GLU A 69 1.24 3.09 -6.50
N MET A 70 1.07 2.21 -5.51
CA MET A 70 -0.17 1.43 -5.34
C MET A 70 -1.36 2.31 -4.98
N VAL A 71 -1.17 3.31 -4.11
CA VAL A 71 -2.22 4.32 -3.80
C VAL A 71 -2.54 5.15 -5.05
N SER A 72 -1.54 5.60 -5.81
CA SER A 72 -1.75 6.42 -7.01
C SER A 72 -2.42 5.65 -8.14
N ARG A 73 -2.21 4.33 -8.23
CA ARG A 73 -2.89 3.45 -9.19
C ARG A 73 -4.34 3.16 -8.80
N GLY A 74 -4.74 3.48 -7.56
CA GLY A 74 -6.04 3.13 -7.02
C GLY A 74 -6.18 1.63 -6.76
N ASP A 75 -5.07 0.92 -6.56
CA ASP A 75 -5.10 -0.49 -6.19
C ASP A 75 -5.45 -0.65 -4.71
N ILE A 76 -5.04 0.33 -3.89
CA ILE A 76 -5.23 0.34 -2.43
C ILE A 76 -5.64 1.73 -1.91
N LEU A 77 -6.31 1.75 -0.76
CA LEU A 77 -6.59 2.93 0.06
C LEU A 77 -6.09 2.65 1.46
N MET A 78 -5.29 3.57 2.01
CA MET A 78 -4.98 3.55 3.44
C MET A 78 -5.96 4.42 4.21
N ASP A 79 -6.59 3.80 5.20
CA ASP A 79 -7.52 4.43 6.14
C ASP A 79 -7.12 4.20 7.59
#